data_AF-A0A2S0QX54-F1
#
_entry.id   AF-A0A2S0QX54-F1
#
_cell.length_a   1.000
_cell.length_b   1.000
_cell.length_c   1.000
_cell.angle_alpha   90.00
_cell.angle_beta   90.00
_cell.angle_gamma   90.00
#
_symmetry.space_group_name_H-M   'P 1'
#
loop_
_entity.id
_entity.type
_entity.pdbx_description
1 polymer ?
#
loop_
_entity_poly.entity_id
_entity_poly.type
_entity_poly.pdbx_seq_one_letter_code
_entity_poly.pdbx_strand_id
1 'polypeptide(L)'
;MGLSAHQKNGGHDEWLTPPEILRALGAFDLDPCAPVVRPWDTAANHYTVQDDGLSKPWVGRVWCNPPFGREAVKWLRRMRDHGNGIALIPARTETAMFYETVWGHASGVLFLKGRPHFHYVDGMRAPFNSGAPIALVAYGRDNLESLRQSGLGFVVVGHNAPVQRRAAQRTVRCNRLLGLRSHDVRNLNVAPM
;
A
#
# COMPACT_ATOMS: atom_id res chain seq x y z
N MET A 1 -11.71 -15.72 17.44
CA MET A 1 -11.93 -14.26 17.40
C MET A 1 -10.70 -13.64 16.77
N GLY A 2 -10.85 -12.95 15.64
CA GLY A 2 -9.75 -12.23 14.99
C GLY A 2 -10.06 -10.75 14.91
N LEU A 3 -9.06 -9.93 14.56
CA LEU A 3 -9.10 -8.46 14.45
C LEU A 3 -10.20 -7.89 13.51
N SER A 4 -11.13 -8.73 13.03
CA SER A 4 -12.29 -8.34 12.21
C SER A 4 -13.64 -8.68 12.85
N ALA A 5 -13.67 -9.29 14.04
CA ALA A 5 -14.91 -9.50 14.80
C ALA A 5 -15.14 -8.30 15.71
N HIS A 6 -16.14 -7.49 15.36
CA HIS A 6 -16.64 -6.37 16.16
C HIS A 6 -16.81 -6.75 17.65
N GLN A 7 -16.05 -6.11 18.54
CA GLN A 7 -16.54 -5.81 19.88
C GLN A 7 -16.78 -4.30 19.96
N LYS A 8 -18.03 -3.92 19.73
CA LYS A 8 -18.53 -2.58 20.08
C LYS A 8 -18.65 -2.50 21.60
N ASN A 9 -17.57 -2.17 22.29
CA ASN A 9 -17.59 -1.72 23.68
C ASN A 9 -16.58 -0.58 23.86
N GLY A 10 -16.97 0.62 23.44
CA GLY A 10 -16.59 1.90 24.07
C GLY A 10 -15.11 2.26 24.29
N GLY A 11 -14.14 1.53 23.74
CA GLY A 11 -12.72 1.85 23.84
C GLY A 11 -12.06 1.68 22.48
N HIS A 12 -11.30 2.68 22.04
CA HIS A 12 -10.56 2.61 20.79
C HIS A 12 -9.59 1.42 20.86
N ASP A 13 -9.66 0.49 19.89
CA ASP A 13 -8.79 -0.68 19.78
C ASP A 13 -7.34 -0.27 19.40
N GLU A 14 -6.67 0.46 20.29
CA GLU A 14 -5.26 0.84 20.18
C GLU A 14 -4.40 -0.36 20.55
N TRP A 15 -3.80 -1.00 19.54
CA TRP A 15 -2.90 -2.14 19.72
C TRP A 15 -1.44 -1.71 19.60
N LEU A 16 -0.62 -2.08 20.57
CA LEU A 16 0.83 -1.88 20.53
C LEU A 16 1.54 -3.05 19.85
N THR A 17 2.41 -2.70 18.90
CA THR A 17 3.25 -3.67 18.21
C THR A 17 4.26 -4.28 19.18
N PRO A 18 4.45 -5.61 19.17
CA PRO A 18 5.48 -6.27 19.98
C PRO A 18 6.88 -5.66 19.76
N PRO A 19 7.61 -5.32 20.83
CA PRO A 19 8.94 -4.69 20.74
C PRO A 19 9.95 -5.47 19.90
N GLU A 20 9.85 -6.80 19.88
CA GLU A 20 10.72 -7.68 19.11
C GLU A 20 10.58 -7.48 17.60
N ILE A 21 9.39 -7.12 17.11
CA ILE A 21 9.20 -6.79 15.69
C ILE A 21 9.93 -5.49 15.37
N LEU A 22 9.74 -4.45 16.19
CA LEU A 22 10.37 -3.15 16.00
C LEU A 22 11.90 -3.25 16.05
N ARG A 23 12.45 -3.95 17.05
CA ARG A 23 13.90 -4.18 17.18
C ARG A 23 14.48 -4.87 15.95
N ALA A 24 13.80 -5.87 15.39
CA ALA A 24 14.26 -6.57 14.21
C ALA A 24 14.21 -5.71 12.93
N LEU A 25 13.40 -4.65 12.91
CA LEU A 25 13.28 -3.71 11.77
C LEU A 25 14.21 -2.50 11.90
N GLY A 26 14.80 -2.27 13.07
CA GLY A 26 15.64 -1.10 13.36
C GLY A 26 14.85 0.15 13.74
N ALA A 27 15.56 1.25 13.98
CA ALA A 27 14.98 2.50 14.48
C ALA A 27 14.10 3.22 13.43
N PHE A 28 13.07 3.90 13.90
CA PHE A 28 12.18 4.75 13.09
C PHE A 28 12.18 6.18 13.65
N ASP A 29 12.00 7.16 12.78
CA ASP A 29 11.98 8.58 13.14
C ASP A 29 10.58 9.02 13.60
N LEU A 30 9.52 8.47 12.98
CA LEU A 30 8.14 8.85 13.25
C LEU A 30 7.19 7.65 13.29
N ASP A 31 6.29 7.63 14.27
CA ASP A 31 5.04 6.87 14.27
C ASP A 31 3.84 7.83 14.23
N PRO A 32 3.11 7.92 13.11
CA PRO A 32 2.09 8.94 12.92
C PRO A 32 0.72 8.51 13.47
N CYS A 33 0.58 7.30 14.01
CA CYS A 33 -0.66 6.75 14.55
C CYS A 33 -0.44 6.05 15.89
N ALA A 34 0.45 6.62 16.72
CA ALA A 34 0.84 6.03 17.99
C ALA A 34 -0.27 6.16 19.05
N PRO A 35 -0.42 5.16 19.94
CA PRO A 35 -1.22 5.29 21.14
C PRO A 35 -0.74 6.43 22.04
N VAL A 36 -1.67 7.12 22.72
CA VAL A 36 -1.32 8.20 23.66
C VAL A 36 -0.49 7.65 24.83
N VAL A 37 -0.93 6.52 25.39
CA VAL A 37 -0.23 5.80 26.46
C VAL A 37 0.50 4.62 25.85
N ARG A 38 1.79 4.49 26.15
CA ARG A 38 2.63 3.38 25.71
C ARG A 38 3.83 3.19 26.66
N PRO A 39 4.17 1.95 27.04
CA PRO A 39 5.34 1.67 27.89
C PRO A 39 6.66 1.58 27.11
N TRP A 40 6.61 1.54 25.78
CA TRP A 40 7.79 1.69 24.92
C TRP A 40 7.46 2.52 23.71
N ASP A 41 8.49 3.19 23.18
CA ASP A 41 8.38 3.95 21.95
C ASP A 41 8.52 3.06 20.72
N THR A 42 7.70 3.35 19.72
CA THR A 42 7.71 2.73 18.39
C THR A 42 8.63 3.45 17.40
N ALA A 43 8.99 4.70 17.68
CA ALA A 43 9.79 5.61 16.86
C ALA A 43 10.37 6.74 17.74
N ALA A 44 11.21 7.61 17.20
CA ALA A 44 11.75 8.75 17.94
C ALA A 44 10.72 9.87 18.21
N ASN A 45 9.74 10.01 17.31
CA ASN A 45 8.64 10.98 17.42
C ASN A 45 7.30 10.29 17.17
N HIS A 46 6.23 10.87 17.72
CA HIS A 46 4.90 10.27 17.64
C HIS A 46 3.83 11.33 17.41
N TYR A 47 2.89 11.02 16.53
CA TYR A 47 1.58 11.66 16.53
C TYR A 47 0.55 10.71 17.10
N THR A 48 -0.35 11.27 17.88
CA THR A 48 -1.45 10.53 18.51
C THR A 48 -2.78 10.89 17.84
N VAL A 49 -3.86 10.29 18.32
CA VAL A 49 -5.23 10.67 17.92
C VAL A 49 -5.51 12.17 18.16
N GLN A 50 -4.84 12.80 19.13
CA GLN A 50 -5.03 14.22 19.46
C GLN A 50 -4.38 15.15 18.41
N ASP A 51 -3.38 14.65 17.69
CA ASP A 51 -2.63 15.42 16.69
C ASP A 51 -3.24 15.35 15.29
N ASP A 52 -4.14 14.38 15.05
CA ASP A 52 -4.55 13.97 13.70
C ASP A 52 -3.33 13.74 12.79
N GLY A 53 -2.60 12.65 13.03
CA GLY A 53 -1.33 12.37 12.35
C GLY A 53 -1.40 12.25 10.82
N LEU A 54 -2.59 12.11 10.22
CA LEU A 54 -2.76 12.21 8.76
C LEU A 54 -2.62 13.65 8.23
N SER A 55 -2.99 14.65 9.05
CA SER A 55 -2.88 16.07 8.73
C SER A 55 -1.47 16.63 8.92
N LYS A 56 -0.63 15.94 9.71
CA LYS A 56 0.70 16.41 10.10
C LYS A 56 1.78 16.09 9.06
N PRO A 57 2.91 16.82 9.07
CA PRO A 57 4.07 16.49 8.24
C PRO A 57 4.68 15.15 8.66
N TRP A 58 4.99 14.29 7.68
CA TRP A 58 5.76 13.06 7.89
C TRP A 58 7.20 13.31 7.46
N VAL A 59 8.15 13.05 8.37
CA VAL A 59 9.59 13.31 8.15
C VAL A 59 10.38 12.09 8.60
N GLY A 60 11.43 11.74 7.85
CA GLY A 60 12.29 10.60 8.15
C GLY A 60 11.65 9.25 7.81
N ARG A 61 12.12 8.20 8.46
CA ARG A 61 11.67 6.81 8.31
C ARG A 61 10.45 6.55 9.20
N VAL A 62 9.35 6.14 8.58
CA VAL A 62 8.07 6.00 9.29
C VAL A 62 7.78 4.55 9.68
N TRP A 63 7.40 4.33 10.93
CA TRP A 63 6.67 3.13 11.35
C TRP A 63 5.17 3.45 11.35
N CYS A 64 4.34 2.62 10.72
CA CYS A 64 2.89 2.86 10.69
C CYS A 64 2.14 1.58 11.05
N ASN A 65 1.54 1.54 12.24
CA ASN A 65 0.59 0.52 12.67
C ASN A 65 -0.82 1.15 12.73
N PRO A 66 -1.47 1.39 11.58
CA PRO A 66 -2.69 2.16 11.54
C PRO A 66 -3.85 1.44 12.24
N PRO A 67 -4.87 2.17 12.73
CA PRO A 67 -6.09 1.55 13.20
C PRO A 67 -6.67 0.66 12.09
N PHE A 68 -6.95 -0.61 12.42
CA PHE A 68 -7.42 -1.57 11.44
C PHE A 68 -8.85 -1.28 10.99
N GLY A 69 -9.17 -1.66 9.75
CA GLY A 69 -10.49 -1.47 9.15
C GLY A 69 -10.47 -0.48 7.99
N ARG A 70 -11.60 0.20 7.77
CA ARG A 70 -11.83 1.02 6.57
C ARG A 70 -10.86 2.20 6.46
N GLU A 71 -10.42 2.75 7.59
CA GLU A 71 -9.57 3.94 7.60
C GLU A 71 -8.10 3.63 7.30
N ALA A 72 -7.66 2.37 7.40
CA ALA A 72 -6.28 1.97 7.13
C ALA A 72 -5.80 2.38 5.73
N VAL A 73 -6.70 2.43 4.74
CA VAL A 73 -6.35 2.87 3.38
C VAL A 73 -5.81 4.30 3.32
N LYS A 74 -6.29 5.21 4.18
CA LYS A 74 -5.83 6.60 4.21
C LYS A 74 -4.36 6.68 4.64
N TRP A 75 -4.00 5.90 5.66
CA TRP A 75 -2.63 5.78 6.15
C TRP A 75 -1.69 5.17 5.12
N LEU A 76 -2.13 4.14 4.40
CA LEU A 76 -1.30 3.49 3.39
C LEU A 76 -1.13 4.33 2.12
N ARG A 77 -2.15 5.11 1.73
CA ARG A 77 -1.97 6.15 0.70
C ARG A 77 -0.90 7.15 1.12
N ARG A 78 -0.97 7.61 2.38
CA ARG A 78 0.02 8.56 2.92
C ARG A 78 1.42 7.95 2.98
N MET A 79 1.56 6.71 3.43
CA MET A 79 2.83 5.98 3.46
C MET A 79 3.40 5.76 2.05
N ARG A 80 2.55 5.39 1.08
CA ARG A 80 2.94 5.26 -0.33
C ARG A 80 3.52 6.57 -0.85
N ASP A 81 2.82 7.68 -0.63
CA ASP A 81 3.23 8.99 -1.12
C ASP A 81 4.50 9.49 -0.40
N HIS A 82 4.66 9.16 0.89
CA HIS A 82 5.86 9.43 1.68
C HIS A 82 7.08 8.61 1.20
N GLY A 83 6.87 7.35 0.81
CA GLY A 83 7.89 6.53 0.14
C GLY A 83 9.03 6.03 1.04
N ASN A 84 9.05 6.36 2.33
CA ASN A 84 10.08 5.94 3.28
C ASN A 84 9.51 5.44 4.61
N GLY A 85 9.18 4.15 4.68
CA GLY A 85 8.77 3.54 5.93
C GLY A 85 8.28 2.10 5.79
N ILE A 86 7.75 1.57 6.89
CA ILE A 86 7.15 0.24 6.98
C ILE A 86 5.74 0.36 7.58
N ALA A 87 4.76 -0.19 6.88
CA ALA A 87 3.38 -0.30 7.37
C ALA A 87 3.07 -1.73 7.81
N LEU A 88 2.39 -1.88 8.94
CA LEU A 88 1.85 -3.15 9.43
C LEU A 88 0.39 -3.26 9.03
N ILE A 89 0.02 -4.34 8.32
CA ILE A 89 -1.37 -4.56 7.87
C ILE A 89 -1.77 -6.04 7.98
N PRO A 90 -3.07 -6.36 8.10
CA PRO A 90 -3.54 -7.70 7.82
C PRO A 90 -3.16 -8.11 6.38
N ALA A 91 -2.65 -9.33 6.20
CA ALA A 91 -2.21 -9.86 4.92
C ALA A 91 -3.40 -10.28 4.02
N ARG A 92 -4.25 -9.32 3.67
CA ARG A 92 -5.42 -9.47 2.79
C ARG A 92 -5.09 -8.90 1.42
N THR A 93 -4.37 -9.69 0.63
CA THR A 93 -3.79 -9.29 -0.66
C THR A 93 -4.85 -9.04 -1.74
N GLU A 94 -6.09 -9.48 -1.51
CA GLU A 94 -7.22 -9.38 -2.42
C GLU A 94 -8.02 -8.07 -2.30
N THR A 95 -7.68 -7.23 -1.32
CA THR A 95 -8.47 -6.03 -1.02
C THR A 95 -8.13 -4.86 -1.94
N ALA A 96 -9.12 -3.99 -2.19
CA ALA A 96 -8.93 -2.78 -2.99
C ALA A 96 -7.80 -1.88 -2.43
N MET A 97 -7.70 -1.78 -1.11
CA MET A 97 -6.61 -1.07 -0.44
C MET A 97 -5.24 -1.65 -0.82
N PHE A 98 -5.11 -2.98 -0.83
CA PHE A 98 -3.84 -3.64 -1.14
C PHE A 98 -3.45 -3.39 -2.60
N TYR A 99 -4.39 -3.50 -3.53
CA TYR A 99 -4.16 -3.19 -4.94
C TYR A 99 -3.76 -1.73 -5.17
N GLU A 100 -4.39 -0.80 -4.45
CA GLU A 100 -4.17 0.64 -4.62
C GLU A 100 -2.85 1.13 -4.02
N THR A 101 -2.42 0.53 -2.91
CA THR A 101 -1.33 1.10 -2.08
C THR A 101 -0.09 0.22 -2.00
N VAL A 102 -0.19 -1.06 -2.36
CA VAL A 102 0.92 -2.02 -2.28
C VAL A 102 1.36 -2.47 -3.67
N TRP A 103 0.44 -2.90 -4.54
CA TRP A 103 0.79 -3.39 -5.87
C TRP A 103 1.38 -2.27 -6.75
N GLY A 104 2.59 -2.50 -7.27
CA GLY A 104 3.30 -1.52 -8.09
C GLY A 104 3.87 -0.33 -7.30
N HIS A 105 3.77 -0.34 -5.97
CA HIS A 105 4.16 0.76 -5.10
C HIS A 105 5.13 0.37 -3.99
N ALA A 106 4.90 -0.78 -3.33
CA ALA A 106 5.77 -1.26 -2.28
C ALA A 106 7.10 -1.78 -2.85
N SER A 107 8.21 -1.50 -2.17
CA SER A 107 9.51 -2.08 -2.48
C SER A 107 9.59 -3.56 -2.10
N GLY A 108 8.81 -3.97 -1.10
CA GLY A 108 8.56 -5.37 -0.81
C GLY A 108 7.57 -5.57 0.33
N VAL A 109 7.18 -6.83 0.52
CA VAL A 109 6.26 -7.25 1.56
C VAL A 109 6.86 -8.44 2.28
N LEU A 110 6.92 -8.38 3.61
CA LEU A 110 7.26 -9.50 4.47
C LEU A 110 5.98 -10.09 5.04
N PHE A 111 5.73 -11.36 4.82
CA PHE A 111 4.68 -12.11 5.49
C PHE A 111 5.25 -12.69 6.78
N LEU A 112 4.74 -12.25 7.93
CA LEU A 112 5.27 -12.67 9.24
C LEU A 112 5.10 -14.19 9.41
N LYS A 113 6.14 -14.84 9.96
CA LYS A 113 6.06 -16.25 10.34
C LYS A 113 5.17 -16.37 11.58
N GLY A 114 3.98 -16.94 11.39
CA GLY A 114 2.98 -17.06 12.46
C GLY A 114 2.18 -15.77 12.69
N ARG A 115 1.38 -15.75 13.75
CA ARG A 115 0.52 -14.61 14.11
C ARG A 115 1.04 -13.96 15.40
N PRO A 116 1.39 -12.67 15.40
CA PRO A 116 1.88 -11.99 16.59
C PRO A 116 0.78 -11.87 17.64
N HIS A 117 1.18 -11.73 18.90
CA HIS A 117 0.29 -11.29 19.97
C HIS A 117 0.60 -9.83 20.23
N PHE A 118 -0.33 -8.94 19.88
CA PHE A 118 -0.20 -7.52 20.18
C PHE A 118 -0.31 -7.26 21.68
N HIS A 119 0.02 -6.04 22.10
CA HIS A 119 -0.08 -5.61 23.48
C HIS A 119 -1.17 -4.54 23.60
N TYR A 120 -1.79 -4.47 24.77
CA TYR A 120 -2.63 -3.33 25.14
C TYR A 120 -1.73 -2.12 25.42
N VAL A 121 -2.33 -0.92 25.48
CA VAL A 121 -1.62 0.35 25.70
C VAL A 121 -0.85 0.42 27.02
N ASP A 122 -1.16 -0.44 27.98
CA ASP A 122 -0.44 -0.61 29.25
C ASP A 122 0.77 -1.56 29.15
N GLY A 123 0.99 -2.19 27.99
CA GLY A 123 2.05 -3.16 27.74
C GLY A 123 1.69 -4.60 28.06
N MET A 124 0.49 -4.88 28.57
CA MET A 124 0.06 -6.26 28.79
C MET A 124 -0.10 -6.97 27.44
N ARG A 125 0.54 -8.13 27.30
CA ARG A 125 0.42 -8.97 26.09
C ARG A 125 -0.98 -9.54 25.99
N ALA A 126 -1.59 -9.41 24.81
CA ALA A 126 -2.91 -9.99 24.56
C ALA A 126 -2.88 -11.52 24.74
N PRO A 127 -3.95 -12.11 25.32
CA PRO A 127 -4.03 -13.56 25.53
C PRO A 127 -4.19 -14.33 24.20
N PHE A 128 -4.67 -13.65 23.15
CA PHE A 128 -4.86 -14.21 21.82
C PHE A 128 -3.92 -13.54 20.81
N ASN A 129 -3.53 -14.29 19.78
CA ASN A 129 -2.83 -13.71 18.64
C ASN A 129 -3.76 -12.81 17.80
N SER A 130 -3.18 -12.11 16.82
CA SER A 130 -3.87 -11.20 15.90
C SER A 130 -5.10 -11.79 15.19
N GLY A 131 -5.27 -13.11 15.15
CA GLY A 131 -6.39 -13.77 14.48
C GLY A 131 -6.48 -13.55 12.96
N ALA A 132 -5.58 -12.77 12.39
CA ALA A 132 -5.32 -12.61 10.95
C ALA A 132 -3.81 -12.70 10.71
N PRO A 133 -3.38 -13.26 9.56
CA PRO A 133 -1.98 -13.15 9.15
C PRO A 133 -1.61 -11.67 9.00
N ILE A 134 -0.37 -11.33 9.34
CA ILE A 134 0.14 -9.95 9.28
C ILE A 134 1.24 -9.87 8.22
N ALA A 135 1.20 -8.79 7.45
CA ALA A 135 2.22 -8.40 6.50
C ALA A 135 2.86 -7.08 6.95
N LEU A 136 4.17 -6.97 6.74
CA LEU A 136 4.92 -5.72 6.83
C LEU A 136 5.22 -5.25 5.40
N VAL A 137 4.75 -4.06 5.05
CA VAL A 137 4.91 -3.48 3.71
C VAL A 137 5.98 -2.41 3.75
N ALA A 138 7.08 -2.61 3.04
CA ALA A 138 8.17 -1.66 2.93
C ALA A 138 8.00 -0.72 1.74
N TYR A 139 8.17 0.57 2.01
CA TYR A 139 8.29 1.63 1.02
C TYR A 139 9.70 2.21 1.10
N GLY A 140 10.43 2.15 -0.02
CA GLY A 140 11.84 2.54 -0.08
C GLY A 140 12.80 1.35 0.04
N ARG A 141 13.98 1.48 -0.58
CA ARG A 141 14.98 0.41 -0.67
C ARG A 141 15.52 0.00 0.69
N ASP A 142 15.78 0.97 1.56
CA ASP A 142 16.36 0.69 2.88
C ASP A 142 15.38 -0.08 3.77
N ASN A 143 14.09 0.23 3.66
CA ASN A 143 13.03 -0.50 4.36
C ASN A 143 12.88 -1.93 3.84
N LEU A 144 13.02 -2.17 2.54
CA LEU A 144 13.07 -3.52 1.98
C LEU A 144 14.26 -4.30 2.55
N GLU A 145 15.42 -3.67 2.66
CA GLU A 145 16.61 -4.32 3.21
C GLU A 145 16.43 -4.65 4.69
N SER A 146 15.81 -3.75 5.47
CA SER A 146 15.41 -4.05 6.85
C SER A 146 14.50 -5.28 6.93
N LEU A 147 13.52 -5.42 6.02
CA LEU A 147 12.68 -6.62 5.99
C LEU A 147 13.51 -7.89 5.74
N ARG A 148 14.44 -7.87 4.77
CA ARG A 148 15.29 -9.02 4.44
C ARG A 148 16.17 -9.47 5.60
N GLN A 149 16.70 -8.51 6.36
CA GLN A 149 17.63 -8.77 7.46
C GLN A 149 16.90 -9.13 8.77
N SER A 150 15.60 -8.82 8.89
CA SER A 150 14.84 -8.98 10.13
C SER A 150 14.67 -10.42 10.62
N GLY A 151 14.73 -11.41 9.72
CA GLY A 151 14.45 -12.81 10.06
C GLY A 151 13.00 -13.09 10.50
N LEU A 152 12.09 -12.12 10.36
CA LEU A 152 10.72 -12.20 10.88
C LEU A 152 9.77 -13.07 10.04
N GLY A 153 10.15 -13.40 8.80
CA GLY A 153 9.27 -14.12 7.89
C GLY A 153 9.81 -14.22 6.46
N PHE A 154 8.89 -14.35 5.51
CA PHE A 154 9.22 -14.51 4.09
C PHE A 154 9.01 -13.21 3.33
N VAL A 155 10.03 -12.75 2.61
CA VAL A 155 10.00 -11.47 1.87
C VAL A 155 9.75 -11.70 0.40
N VAL A 156 8.75 -11.01 -0.14
CA VAL A 156 8.50 -10.86 -1.58
C VAL A 156 8.94 -9.46 -1.99
N VAL A 157 9.82 -9.39 -2.99
CA VAL A 157 10.30 -8.12 -3.54
C VAL A 157 9.29 -7.62 -4.57
N GLY A 158 8.86 -6.36 -4.43
CA GLY A 158 8.00 -5.73 -5.41
C GLY A 158 8.76 -5.51 -6.72
N HIS A 159 8.15 -5.85 -7.85
CA HIS A 159 8.67 -5.46 -9.16
C HIS A 159 7.83 -4.31 -9.71
N ASN A 160 8.46 -3.15 -9.89
CA ASN A 160 7.84 -1.93 -10.44
C ASN A 160 7.69 -2.01 -11.97
N ALA A 161 7.23 -3.14 -12.51
CA ALA A 161 6.76 -3.13 -13.89
C ALA A 161 5.45 -2.33 -13.92
N PRO A 162 5.33 -1.30 -14.76
CA PRO A 162 4.05 -0.67 -14.99
C PRO A 162 3.06 -1.76 -15.41
N VAL A 163 1.93 -1.88 -14.71
CA VAL A 163 0.80 -2.64 -15.25
C VAL A 163 0.38 -1.90 -16.50
N GLN A 164 0.82 -2.38 -17.67
CA GLN A 164 0.36 -1.86 -18.94
C GLN A 164 -1.15 -2.13 -19.01
N ARG A 165 -1.96 -1.13 -18.66
CA ARG A 165 -3.36 -1.12 -19.08
C ARG A 165 -3.30 -1.08 -20.59
N ARG A 166 -3.63 -2.20 -21.26
CA ARG A 166 -3.92 -2.15 -22.69
C ARG A 166 -4.99 -1.07 -22.86
N ALA A 167 -4.61 0.07 -23.44
CA ALA A 167 -5.58 1.05 -23.88
C ALA A 167 -6.54 0.29 -24.78
N ALA A 168 -7.84 0.28 -24.44
CA ALA A 168 -8.85 -0.24 -25.33
C ALA A 168 -8.71 0.55 -26.64
N GLN A 169 -8.19 -0.10 -27.68
CA GLN A 169 -8.07 0.49 -28.99
C GLN A 169 -9.49 0.77 -29.49
N ARG A 170 -9.98 1.98 -29.26
CA ARG A 170 -11.13 2.51 -29.98
C ARG A 170 -10.68 2.75 -31.41
N THR A 171 -10.88 1.76 -32.26
CA THR A 171 -10.75 1.90 -33.71
C THR A 171 -11.79 2.92 -34.20
N VAL A 172 -11.39 4.18 -34.34
CA VAL A 172 -12.13 5.14 -35.16
C VAL A 172 -11.66 4.92 -36.60
N ARG A 173 -12.40 4.10 -37.36
CA ARG A 173 -12.27 4.08 -38.82
C ARG A 173 -13.00 5.31 -39.38
N CYS A 174 -12.27 6.37 -39.69
CA CYS A 174 -12.76 7.47 -40.51
C CYS A 174 -12.54 7.08 -41.98
N ASN A 175 -13.60 6.68 -42.69
CA ASN A 175 -13.56 6.49 -44.14
C ASN A 175 -13.50 7.86 -44.83
N ARG A 176 -12.32 8.26 -45.28
CA ARG A 176 -12.15 9.33 -46.27
C ARG A 176 -12.12 8.68 -47.65
N LEU A 177 -13.28 8.54 -48.27
CA LEU A 177 -13.37 8.12 -49.68
C LEU A 177 -13.05 9.31 -50.58
N LEU A 178 -12.09 9.04 -51.45
CA LEU A 178 -11.49 9.84 -52.51
C LEU A 178 -12.51 10.66 -53.31
N GLY A 179 -12.18 11.93 -53.54
CA GLY A 179 -12.69 12.65 -54.69
C GLY A 179 -11.88 12.28 -55.93
N LEU A 180 -12.54 11.75 -56.95
CA LEU A 180 -12.07 11.84 -58.34
C LEU A 180 -13.23 12.21 -59.25
N ARG A 181 -12.90 13.13 -60.14
CA ARG A 181 -13.77 13.96 -60.95
C ARG A 181 -14.35 13.18 -62.13
N SER A 182 -15.48 13.68 -62.56
CA SER A 182 -16.27 13.35 -63.74
C SER A 182 -15.55 13.68 -65.07
N HIS A 183 -16.04 13.03 -66.14
CA HIS A 183 -15.81 13.30 -67.58
C HIS A 183 -14.53 12.65 -68.15
N ASP A 184 -14.47 12.10 -69.37
CA ASP A 184 -15.42 11.71 -70.41
C ASP A 184 -14.57 10.88 -71.39
N VAL A 185 -14.93 9.65 -71.75
CA VAL A 185 -14.30 8.96 -72.89
C VAL A 185 -15.32 8.04 -73.54
N ARG A 186 -16.01 8.52 -74.58
CA ARG A 186 -16.42 7.70 -75.74
C ARG A 186 -16.51 8.54 -77.02
N ASN A 187 -15.75 8.06 -78.01
CA ASN A 187 -15.99 8.04 -79.46
C ASN A 187 -16.18 9.37 -80.20
N LEU A 188 -15.33 9.58 -81.23
CA LEU A 188 -15.72 9.51 -82.65
C LEU A 188 -14.50 9.74 -83.57
N ASN A 189 -14.15 8.69 -84.33
CA ASN A 189 -14.07 8.66 -85.80
C ASN A 189 -13.07 9.51 -86.63
N VAL A 190 -12.42 8.79 -87.56
CA VAL A 190 -12.08 9.12 -88.97
C VAL A 190 -10.63 9.59 -89.31
N ALA A 191 -9.83 8.61 -89.75
CA ALA A 191 -9.20 8.45 -91.09
C ALA A 191 -8.09 9.44 -91.58
N PRO A 192 -7.44 9.21 -92.75
CA PRO A 192 -6.02 8.83 -92.79
C PRO A 192 -5.13 9.75 -93.67
N MET A 193 -3.81 9.68 -93.50
CA MET A 193 -2.77 9.53 -94.53
C MET A 193 -1.39 9.57 -93.88
#